data_AF-A0A4U0UYR6-F1
#
_entry.id   AF-A0A4U0UYR6-F1
#
_cell.length_a   1.000
_cell.length_b   1.000
_cell.length_c   1.000
_cell.angle_alpha   90.00
_cell.angle_beta   90.00
_cell.angle_gamma   90.00
#
_symmetry.space_group_name_H-M   'P 1'
#
loop_
_entity.id
_entity.type
_entity.pdbx_description
1 polymer ?
#
loop_
_entity_poly.entity_id
_entity_poly.type
_entity_poly.pdbx_seq_one_letter_code
_entity_poly.pdbx_strand_id
1 'polypeptide(L)'
;FGLLTLQTLSQKQHSISDVAGLWLMTSVPLIVTAAAGSTLLPYLDATSQRAAIVVLVVSFLLWSLGMCQVHLILAVYFWRLISHKLPPQQLLASCFLPLAPLGQGAYAIQQMSIFLANYLKSSGYAPTQSQPPPLPQPILLATAEAMHWLGILLNLFLLAHASFWLVQAVAAVAYSRPKSFNIGMWSFTFPWGSYANAWSLLGNSGMRGWAAANIVIVILIWLFCAGMTSWLGFWKGSLFSAPGLEEGVRMERQRKKKKGAQGEVNEKKHNADGTYTMDASRVGDVENGMNGHANGNDRQVDDKDSMRARRNGNI
;
A
#
# COMPACT_ATOMS: atom_id res chain seq x y z
N PHE A 1 -20.35 9.49 2.59
CA PHE A 1 -21.25 8.61 1.83
C PHE A 1 -20.93 8.58 0.35
N GLY A 2 -21.29 9.59 -0.47
CA GLY A 2 -21.20 9.51 -1.94
C GLY A 2 -19.86 9.10 -2.57
N LEU A 3 -18.72 9.32 -1.90
CA LEU A 3 -17.39 8.93 -2.39
C LEU A 3 -17.27 7.41 -2.66
N LEU A 4 -17.87 6.57 -1.81
CA LEU A 4 -17.87 5.11 -2.00
C LEU A 4 -18.77 4.72 -3.20
N THR A 5 -19.90 5.41 -3.38
CA THR A 5 -20.80 5.23 -4.53
C THR A 5 -20.09 5.59 -5.85
N LEU A 6 -19.37 6.70 -5.89
CA LEU A 6 -18.59 7.13 -7.07
C LEU A 6 -17.47 6.14 -7.40
N GLN A 7 -16.81 5.58 -6.38
CA GLN A 7 -15.84 4.50 -6.56
C GLN A 7 -16.49 3.24 -7.13
N THR A 8 -17.62 2.77 -6.58
CA THR A 8 -18.30 1.57 -7.10
C THR A 8 -18.84 1.74 -8.53
N LEU A 9 -19.26 2.95 -8.91
CA LEU A 9 -19.72 3.26 -10.28
C LEU A 9 -18.60 3.25 -11.33
N SER A 10 -17.34 3.40 -10.91
CA SER A 10 -16.17 3.51 -11.81
C SER A 10 -15.25 2.28 -11.77
N GLN A 11 -15.53 1.31 -10.89
CA GLN A 11 -14.73 0.09 -10.72
C GLN A 11 -15.18 -1.00 -11.70
N LYS A 12 -14.23 -1.81 -12.16
CA LYS A 12 -14.54 -3.09 -12.81
C LYS A 12 -15.06 -4.08 -11.78
N GLN A 13 -15.89 -5.03 -12.22
CA GLN A 13 -16.42 -6.08 -11.36
C GLN A 13 -15.28 -6.99 -10.85
N HIS A 14 -15.16 -7.11 -9.53
CA HIS A 14 -14.21 -8.01 -8.86
C HIS A 14 -14.84 -9.35 -8.53
N SER A 15 -14.07 -10.43 -8.59
CA SER A 15 -14.46 -11.75 -8.09
C SER A 15 -14.06 -11.92 -6.62
N ILE A 16 -14.77 -12.79 -5.89
CA ILE A 16 -14.42 -13.19 -4.51
C ILE A 16 -13.02 -13.84 -4.42
N SER A 17 -12.52 -14.41 -5.52
CA SER A 17 -11.15 -14.93 -5.65
C SER A 17 -10.07 -13.87 -5.49
N ASP A 18 -10.40 -12.62 -5.82
CA ASP A 18 -9.45 -11.52 -6.01
C ASP A 18 -9.20 -10.74 -4.71
N VAL A 19 -9.99 -11.05 -3.68
CA VAL A 19 -9.82 -10.56 -2.32
C VAL A 19 -8.51 -11.11 -1.75
N ALA A 20 -7.65 -10.20 -1.32
CA ALA A 20 -6.33 -10.50 -0.76
C ALA A 20 -6.06 -9.60 0.46
N GLY A 21 -5.10 -9.98 1.31
CA GLY A 21 -4.72 -9.19 2.49
C GLY A 21 -4.32 -7.74 2.16
N LEU A 22 -3.91 -7.46 0.92
CA LEU A 22 -3.61 -6.11 0.42
C LEU A 22 -4.82 -5.15 0.49
N TRP A 23 -6.06 -5.66 0.44
CA TRP A 23 -7.27 -4.83 0.50
C TRP A 23 -7.36 -4.06 1.84
N LEU A 24 -6.75 -4.58 2.91
CA LEU A 24 -6.65 -3.93 4.22
C LEU A 24 -5.85 -2.61 4.19
N MET A 25 -5.00 -2.40 3.19
CA MET A 25 -4.26 -1.13 3.02
C MET A 25 -5.19 0.07 2.84
N THR A 26 -6.45 -0.13 2.47
CA THR A 26 -7.49 0.92 2.46
C THR A 26 -7.85 1.44 3.85
N SER A 27 -7.63 0.64 4.90
CA SER A 27 -7.98 0.98 6.30
C SER A 27 -6.75 1.36 7.14
N VAL A 28 -5.57 0.82 6.79
CA VAL A 28 -4.31 1.03 7.54
C VAL A 28 -4.00 2.51 7.81
N PRO A 29 -4.14 3.46 6.85
CA PRO A 29 -3.86 4.89 7.10
C PRO A 29 -4.71 5.49 8.23
N LEU A 30 -5.98 5.11 8.36
CA LEU A 30 -6.87 5.61 9.42
C LEU A 30 -6.37 5.18 10.80
N ILE A 31 -6.03 3.88 10.93
CA ILE A 31 -5.64 3.28 12.20
C ILE A 31 -4.21 3.70 12.59
N VAL A 32 -3.28 3.83 11.63
CA VAL A 32 -1.93 4.37 11.88
C VAL A 32 -2.00 5.84 12.30
N THR A 33 -2.87 6.64 11.69
CA THR A 33 -3.09 8.04 12.10
C THR A 33 -3.65 8.11 13.52
N ALA A 34 -4.61 7.24 13.87
CA ALA A 34 -5.14 7.14 15.24
C ALA A 34 -4.08 6.67 16.25
N ALA A 35 -3.22 5.71 15.90
CA ALA A 35 -2.12 5.26 16.74
C ALA A 35 -1.10 6.38 16.99
N ALA A 36 -0.69 7.10 15.94
CA ALA A 36 0.19 8.27 16.05
C ALA A 36 -0.44 9.36 16.93
N GLY A 37 -1.71 9.72 16.68
CA GLY A 37 -2.46 10.67 17.48
C GLY A 37 -2.54 10.28 18.96
N SER A 38 -2.83 9.00 19.26
CA SER A 38 -2.87 8.46 20.62
C SER A 38 -1.53 8.57 21.37
N THR A 39 -0.41 8.49 20.65
CA THR A 39 0.95 8.61 21.21
C THR A 39 1.32 10.05 21.51
N LEU A 40 0.73 11.02 20.79
CA LEU A 40 0.97 12.45 21.00
C LEU A 40 0.19 13.03 22.19
N LEU A 41 -0.88 12.37 22.66
CA LEU A 41 -1.78 12.91 23.68
C LEU A 41 -1.08 13.43 24.95
N PRO A 42 -0.11 12.73 25.58
CA PRO A 42 0.53 13.23 26.81
C PRO A 42 1.34 14.52 26.59
N TYR A 43 1.97 14.66 25.43
CA TYR A 43 2.76 15.84 25.06
C TYR A 43 1.86 17.03 24.68
N LEU A 44 0.73 16.74 24.02
CA LEU A 44 -0.30 17.73 23.73
C LEU A 44 -0.97 18.25 25.00
N ASP A 45 -1.26 17.38 25.97
CA ASP A 45 -1.96 17.75 27.21
C ASP A 45 -1.12 18.71 28.06
N ALA A 46 0.19 18.45 28.15
CA ALA A 46 1.18 19.33 28.79
C ALA A 46 1.33 20.71 28.11
N THR A 47 0.82 20.90 26.89
CA THR A 47 0.90 22.16 26.12
C THR A 47 -0.46 22.86 25.99
N SER A 48 -1.51 22.08 25.73
CA SER A 48 -2.89 22.53 25.55
C SER A 48 -3.85 21.34 25.68
N GLN A 49 -4.41 21.18 26.87
CA GLN A 49 -5.46 20.20 27.21
C GLN A 49 -6.61 20.16 26.16
N ARG A 50 -6.99 21.31 25.59
CA ARG A 50 -8.00 21.40 24.51
C ARG A 50 -7.52 20.71 23.23
N ALA A 51 -6.27 20.88 22.83
CA ALA A 51 -5.70 20.21 21.67
C ALA A 51 -5.59 18.70 21.88
N ALA A 52 -5.21 18.26 23.08
CA ALA A 52 -5.17 16.84 23.45
C ALA A 52 -6.55 16.19 23.33
N ILE A 53 -7.62 16.82 23.85
CA ILE A 53 -8.99 16.29 23.73
C ILE A 53 -9.49 16.28 22.26
N VAL A 54 -9.17 17.29 21.45
CA VAL A 54 -9.51 17.27 20.01
C VAL A 54 -8.79 16.12 19.29
N VAL A 55 -7.49 15.92 19.55
CA VAL A 55 -6.73 14.82 18.94
C VAL A 55 -7.19 13.45 19.44
N LEU A 56 -7.60 13.32 20.71
CA LEU A 56 -8.21 12.10 21.26
C LEU A 56 -9.50 11.75 20.52
N VAL A 57 -10.42 12.70 20.37
CA VAL A 57 -11.71 12.48 19.69
C VAL A 57 -11.51 12.14 18.21
N VAL A 58 -10.64 12.87 17.50
CA VAL A 58 -10.33 12.59 16.09
C VAL A 58 -9.66 11.23 15.93
N SER A 59 -8.71 10.87 16.81
CA SER A 59 -8.05 9.55 16.80
C SER A 59 -9.06 8.43 17.05
N PHE A 60 -9.98 8.60 18.00
CA PHE A 60 -11.01 7.61 18.30
C PHE A 60 -12.01 7.41 17.14
N LEU A 61 -12.37 8.48 16.42
CA LEU A 61 -13.23 8.39 15.24
C LEU A 61 -12.52 7.70 14.06
N LEU A 62 -11.25 8.04 13.80
CA LEU A 62 -10.42 7.39 12.77
C LEU A 62 -10.19 5.90 13.09
N TRP A 63 -9.92 5.59 14.37
CA TRP A 63 -9.83 4.22 14.87
C TRP A 63 -11.14 3.46 14.64
N SER A 64 -12.28 4.00 15.08
CA SER A 64 -13.57 3.34 14.98
C SER A 64 -13.94 3.02 13.52
N LEU A 65 -13.80 4.00 12.62
CA LEU A 65 -14.05 3.82 11.19
C LEU A 65 -13.12 2.76 10.58
N GLY A 66 -11.81 2.87 10.87
CA GLY A 66 -10.82 1.92 10.38
C GLY A 66 -11.06 0.49 10.88
N MET A 67 -11.36 0.31 12.16
CA MET A 67 -11.61 -0.99 12.77
C MET A 67 -12.88 -1.66 12.24
N CYS A 68 -13.94 -0.90 11.96
CA CYS A 68 -15.13 -1.41 11.26
C CYS A 68 -14.79 -1.90 9.85
N GLN A 69 -14.08 -1.08 9.06
CA GLN A 69 -13.68 -1.44 7.69
C GLN A 69 -12.76 -2.67 7.68
N VAL A 70 -11.86 -2.80 8.65
CA VAL A 70 -10.98 -3.97 8.83
C VAL A 70 -11.77 -5.23 9.12
N HIS A 71 -12.72 -5.22 10.05
CA HIS A 71 -13.49 -6.44 10.35
C HIS A 71 -14.37 -6.89 9.17
N LEU A 72 -14.92 -5.95 8.38
CA LEU A 72 -15.62 -6.27 7.14
C LEU A 72 -14.68 -6.95 6.12
N ILE A 73 -13.50 -6.38 5.87
CA ILE A 73 -12.51 -6.95 4.92
C ILE A 73 -11.99 -8.30 5.43
N LEU A 74 -11.72 -8.44 6.73
CA LEU A 74 -11.25 -9.70 7.33
C LEU A 74 -12.29 -10.82 7.25
N ALA A 75 -13.58 -10.54 7.42
CA ALA A 75 -14.63 -11.54 7.25
C ALA A 75 -14.67 -12.09 5.81
N VAL A 76 -14.61 -11.20 4.80
CA VAL A 76 -14.59 -11.59 3.38
C VAL A 76 -13.28 -12.31 3.02
N TYR A 77 -12.14 -11.85 3.54
CA TYR A 77 -10.83 -12.48 3.32
C TYR A 77 -10.72 -13.87 3.98
N PHE A 78 -11.29 -14.04 5.18
CA PHE A 78 -11.39 -15.33 5.88
C PHE A 78 -12.25 -16.32 5.08
N TRP A 79 -13.42 -15.91 4.59
CA TRP A 79 -14.23 -16.72 3.68
C TRP A 79 -13.45 -17.11 2.42
N ARG A 80 -12.77 -16.15 1.76
CA ARG A 80 -11.91 -16.39 0.60
C ARG A 80 -10.74 -17.36 0.87
N LEU A 81 -10.25 -17.46 2.11
CA LEU A 81 -9.20 -18.43 2.49
C LEU A 81 -9.76 -19.84 2.77
N ILE A 82 -11.05 -19.96 3.08
CA ILE A 82 -11.74 -21.26 3.21
C ILE A 82 -12.17 -21.76 1.82
N SER A 83 -12.78 -20.90 0.99
CA SER A 83 -13.31 -21.28 -0.33
C SER A 83 -12.25 -21.48 -1.42
N HIS A 84 -11.06 -20.89 -1.26
CA HIS A 84 -9.99 -20.95 -2.27
C HIS A 84 -8.63 -21.26 -1.66
N LYS A 85 -7.75 -21.88 -2.46
CA LYS A 85 -6.36 -22.18 -2.10
C LYS A 85 -5.61 -20.94 -1.61
N LEU A 86 -4.56 -21.18 -0.80
CA LEU A 86 -3.63 -20.14 -0.32
C LEU A 86 -3.14 -19.25 -1.48
N PRO A 87 -2.82 -17.97 -1.23
CA PRO A 87 -2.27 -17.08 -2.24
C PRO A 87 -1.01 -17.65 -2.93
N PRO A 88 -0.77 -17.32 -4.22
CA PRO A 88 0.47 -17.70 -4.92
C PRO A 88 1.73 -17.29 -4.14
N GLN A 89 2.86 -17.98 -4.36
CA GLN A 89 4.10 -17.76 -3.56
C GLN A 89 4.54 -16.29 -3.48
N GLN A 90 4.33 -15.51 -4.56
CA GLN A 90 4.62 -14.08 -4.65
C GLN A 90 3.82 -13.22 -3.65
N LEU A 91 2.64 -13.69 -3.22
CA LEU A 91 1.71 -12.98 -2.35
C LEU A 91 1.64 -13.56 -0.92
N LEU A 92 2.42 -14.59 -0.57
CA LEU A 92 2.40 -15.19 0.78
C LEU A 92 2.70 -14.18 1.89
N ALA A 93 3.57 -13.21 1.65
CA ALA A 93 3.86 -12.16 2.61
C ALA A 93 2.64 -11.26 2.90
N SER A 94 1.67 -11.17 1.97
CA SER A 94 0.42 -10.45 2.20
C SER A 94 -0.48 -11.11 3.25
N CYS A 95 -0.25 -12.39 3.59
CA CYS A 95 -0.94 -13.07 4.68
C CYS A 95 -0.64 -12.45 6.07
N PHE A 96 0.46 -11.69 6.21
CA PHE A 96 0.77 -10.95 7.44
C PHE A 96 0.03 -9.61 7.57
N LEU A 97 -0.58 -9.10 6.49
CA LEU A 97 -1.23 -7.78 6.52
C LEU A 97 -2.40 -7.62 7.51
N PRO A 98 -3.19 -8.66 7.89
CA PRO A 98 -4.13 -8.60 9.01
C PRO A 98 -3.55 -8.15 10.35
N LEU A 99 -2.26 -8.43 10.64
CA LEU A 99 -1.64 -8.07 11.92
C LEU A 99 -1.45 -6.56 12.06
N ALA A 100 -1.28 -5.82 10.95
CA ALA A 100 -1.01 -4.39 10.98
C ALA A 100 -2.19 -3.58 11.56
N PRO A 101 -3.41 -3.62 11.00
CA PRO A 101 -4.52 -2.86 11.54
C PRO A 101 -4.97 -3.39 12.92
N LEU A 102 -4.92 -4.71 13.16
CA LEU A 102 -5.30 -5.28 14.45
C LEU A 102 -4.31 -4.86 15.55
N GLY A 103 -3.00 -4.94 15.30
CA GLY A 103 -1.95 -4.51 16.23
C GLY A 103 -1.91 -3.01 16.46
N GLN A 104 -1.94 -2.19 15.40
CA GLN A 104 -2.04 -0.72 15.55
C GLN A 104 -3.34 -0.31 16.24
N GLY A 105 -4.46 -1.01 15.96
CA GLY A 105 -5.74 -0.79 16.62
C GLY A 105 -5.70 -1.12 18.11
N ALA A 106 -5.10 -2.24 18.49
CA ALA A 106 -4.90 -2.67 19.87
C ALA A 106 -4.00 -1.69 20.65
N TYR A 107 -2.90 -1.24 20.04
CA TYR A 107 -2.01 -0.21 20.58
C TYR A 107 -2.74 1.13 20.79
N ALA A 108 -3.45 1.62 19.76
CA ALA A 108 -4.13 2.91 19.79
C ALA A 108 -5.23 2.98 20.85
N ILE A 109 -6.08 1.95 20.97
CA ILE A 109 -7.18 1.97 21.95
C ILE A 109 -6.66 1.90 23.39
N GLN A 110 -5.58 1.15 23.63
CA GLN A 110 -4.90 1.10 24.92
C GLN A 110 -4.28 2.46 25.28
N GLN A 111 -3.59 3.12 24.34
CA GLN A 111 -3.00 4.45 24.57
C GLN A 111 -4.06 5.52 24.86
N MET A 112 -5.15 5.55 24.07
CA MET A 112 -6.28 6.47 24.29
C MET A 112 -6.97 6.20 25.64
N SER A 113 -7.11 4.94 26.03
CA SER A 113 -7.64 4.52 27.34
C SER A 113 -6.75 4.95 28.51
N ILE A 114 -5.43 4.70 28.43
CA ILE A 114 -4.45 5.13 29.46
C ILE A 114 -4.49 6.66 29.60
N PHE A 115 -4.50 7.39 28.48
CA PHE A 115 -4.59 8.85 28.49
C PHE A 115 -5.89 9.32 29.14
N LEU A 116 -7.05 8.81 28.73
CA LEU A 116 -8.35 9.22 29.28
C LEU A 116 -8.49 8.87 30.76
N ALA A 117 -7.96 7.72 31.21
CA ALA A 117 -7.92 7.35 32.61
C ALA A 117 -7.05 8.32 33.44
N ASN A 118 -5.87 8.70 32.94
CA ASN A 118 -5.00 9.65 33.61
C ASN A 118 -5.61 11.06 33.62
N TYR A 119 -6.22 11.49 32.51
CA TYR A 119 -6.95 12.75 32.36
C TYR A 119 -8.09 12.89 33.38
N LEU A 120 -8.91 11.84 33.53
CA LEU A 120 -10.00 11.81 34.53
C LEU A 120 -9.46 11.86 35.98
N LYS A 121 -8.28 11.27 36.23
CA LYS A 121 -7.59 11.30 37.54
C LYS A 121 -6.95 12.66 37.84
N SER A 122 -6.49 13.42 36.83
CA SER A 122 -5.80 14.72 36.99
C SER A 122 -6.71 15.96 36.86
N SER A 123 -7.67 15.93 35.93
CA SER A 123 -8.40 17.12 35.46
C SER A 123 -9.73 17.37 36.19
N GLY A 124 -10.21 16.40 36.99
CA GLY A 124 -11.47 16.53 37.75
C GLY A 124 -12.76 16.58 36.91
N TYR A 125 -12.67 16.32 35.61
CA TYR A 125 -13.67 16.71 34.60
C TYR A 125 -13.78 15.67 33.48
N ALA A 126 -15.00 15.48 32.96
CA ALA A 126 -15.28 14.58 31.84
C ALA A 126 -15.44 15.37 30.52
N PRO A 127 -14.77 15.01 29.40
CA PRO A 127 -14.75 15.79 28.15
C PRO A 127 -16.09 16.12 27.47
N THR A 128 -17.20 15.54 27.94
CA THR A 128 -18.56 15.76 27.42
C THR A 128 -19.36 16.81 28.19
N GLN A 129 -18.85 17.32 29.31
CA GLN A 129 -19.56 18.29 30.16
C GLN A 129 -19.31 19.73 29.68
N SER A 130 -20.38 20.53 29.56
CA SER A 130 -20.29 21.94 29.19
C SER A 130 -20.16 22.85 30.43
N GLN A 131 -20.93 22.59 31.49
CA GLN A 131 -20.86 23.23 32.83
C GLN A 131 -21.75 22.47 33.85
N PRO A 132 -21.17 21.62 34.71
CA PRO A 132 -21.69 21.36 36.07
C PRO A 132 -20.55 21.21 37.11
N PRO A 133 -20.80 21.03 38.43
CA PRO A 133 -19.73 20.88 39.42
C PRO A 133 -18.91 19.58 39.23
N PRO A 134 -17.69 19.49 39.81
CA PRO A 134 -16.86 18.30 39.72
C PRO A 134 -17.62 17.08 40.26
N LEU A 135 -17.57 15.99 39.48
CA LEU A 135 -18.08 14.69 39.92
C LEU A 135 -17.35 14.28 41.22
N PRO A 136 -18.04 13.69 42.21
CA PRO A 136 -17.42 13.23 43.44
C PRO A 136 -16.17 12.38 43.15
N GLN A 137 -15.05 12.67 43.81
CA GLN A 137 -13.75 12.05 43.52
C GLN A 137 -13.79 10.51 43.44
N PRO A 138 -14.55 9.76 44.28
CA PRO A 138 -14.69 8.30 44.12
C PRO A 138 -15.27 7.88 42.76
N ILE A 139 -16.21 8.65 42.20
CA ILE A 139 -16.84 8.39 40.90
C ILE A 139 -15.83 8.67 39.77
N LEU A 140 -15.05 9.75 39.86
CA LEU A 140 -13.98 10.02 38.88
C LEU A 140 -12.91 8.93 38.88
N LEU A 141 -12.45 8.50 40.07
CA LEU A 141 -11.47 7.42 40.21
C LEU A 141 -12.02 6.09 39.65
N ALA A 142 -13.26 5.72 39.99
CA ALA A 142 -13.90 4.51 39.47
C ALA A 142 -14.13 4.56 37.95
N THR A 143 -14.52 5.71 37.40
CA THR A 143 -14.72 5.91 35.95
C THR A 143 -13.38 5.80 35.21
N ALA A 144 -12.33 6.44 35.73
CA ALA A 144 -11.00 6.37 35.17
C ALA A 144 -10.44 4.93 35.16
N GLU A 145 -10.67 4.19 36.25
CA GLU A 145 -10.28 2.78 36.35
C GLU A 145 -11.06 1.91 35.35
N ALA A 146 -12.38 2.09 35.26
CA ALA A 146 -13.21 1.40 34.26
C ALA A 146 -12.76 1.70 32.80
N MET A 147 -12.37 2.94 32.51
CA MET A 147 -11.80 3.31 31.20
C MET A 147 -10.47 2.61 30.94
N HIS A 148 -9.61 2.45 31.95
CA HIS A 148 -8.34 1.71 31.85
C HIS A 148 -8.57 0.22 31.54
N TRP A 149 -9.48 -0.43 32.28
CA TRP A 149 -9.83 -1.84 32.07
C TRP A 149 -10.51 -2.07 30.72
N LEU A 150 -11.37 -1.16 30.26
CA LEU A 150 -11.97 -1.24 28.92
C LEU A 150 -10.88 -1.21 27.81
N GLY A 151 -9.83 -0.39 27.98
CA GLY A 151 -8.68 -0.39 27.08
C GLY A 151 -7.95 -1.72 27.05
N ILE A 152 -7.68 -2.31 28.22
CA ILE A 152 -7.03 -3.63 28.34
C ILE A 152 -7.86 -4.72 27.66
N LEU A 153 -9.18 -4.75 27.87
CA LEU A 153 -10.06 -5.76 27.28
C LEU A 153 -10.13 -5.63 25.75
N LEU A 154 -10.21 -4.41 25.21
CA LEU A 154 -10.20 -4.16 23.76
C LEU A 154 -8.82 -4.46 23.13
N ASN A 155 -7.73 -4.13 23.82
CA ASN A 155 -6.36 -4.48 23.42
C ASN A 155 -6.19 -6.01 23.34
N LEU A 156 -6.57 -6.73 24.40
CA LEU A 156 -6.49 -8.20 24.45
C LEU A 156 -7.37 -8.89 23.39
N PHE A 157 -8.58 -8.37 23.13
CA PHE A 157 -9.45 -8.87 22.05
C PHE A 157 -8.79 -8.73 20.67
N LEU A 158 -8.23 -7.55 20.36
CA LEU A 158 -7.56 -7.32 19.08
C LEU A 158 -6.21 -8.05 18.98
N LEU A 159 -5.48 -8.21 20.09
CA LEU A 159 -4.28 -9.05 20.16
C LEU A 159 -4.58 -10.53 19.94
N ALA A 160 -5.69 -11.06 20.47
CA ALA A 160 -6.10 -12.44 20.22
C ALA A 160 -6.43 -12.64 18.73
N HIS A 161 -7.17 -11.72 18.11
CA HIS A 161 -7.46 -11.74 16.68
C HIS A 161 -6.17 -11.63 15.84
N ALA A 162 -5.23 -10.74 16.21
CA ALA A 162 -3.93 -10.62 15.54
C ALA A 162 -3.06 -11.88 15.72
N SER A 163 -3.11 -12.53 16.88
CA SER A 163 -2.39 -13.78 17.17
C SER A 163 -2.87 -14.93 16.29
N PHE A 164 -4.19 -15.06 16.08
CA PHE A 164 -4.76 -16.00 15.13
C PHE A 164 -4.17 -15.79 13.72
N TRP A 165 -4.18 -14.54 13.22
CA TRP A 165 -3.63 -14.24 11.91
C TRP A 165 -2.11 -14.45 11.83
N LEU A 166 -1.36 -14.20 12.91
CA LEU A 166 0.08 -14.49 12.97
C LEU A 166 0.35 -15.99 12.79
N VAL A 167 -0.38 -16.84 13.50
CA VAL A 167 -0.27 -18.31 13.37
C VAL A 167 -0.60 -18.76 11.94
N GLN A 168 -1.69 -18.26 11.36
CA GLN A 168 -2.07 -18.60 9.98
C GLN A 168 -1.04 -18.13 8.94
N ALA A 169 -0.46 -16.93 9.12
CA ALA A 169 0.52 -16.38 8.20
C ALA A 169 1.88 -17.09 8.28
N VAL A 170 2.32 -17.44 9.49
CA VAL A 170 3.50 -18.29 9.72
C VAL A 170 3.30 -19.69 9.14
N ALA A 171 2.14 -20.31 9.37
CA ALA A 171 1.80 -21.61 8.79
C ALA A 171 1.80 -21.57 7.26
N ALA A 172 1.18 -20.56 6.64
CA ALA A 172 1.15 -20.40 5.19
C ALA A 172 2.56 -20.30 4.58
N VAL A 173 3.49 -19.58 5.22
CA VAL A 173 4.90 -19.53 4.80
C VAL A 173 5.61 -20.86 5.02
N ALA A 174 5.43 -21.51 6.18
CA ALA A 174 6.10 -22.78 6.53
C ALA A 174 5.71 -23.95 5.61
N TYR A 175 4.43 -24.06 5.24
CA TYR A 175 3.95 -25.03 4.26
C TYR A 175 4.38 -24.68 2.84
N SER A 176 4.25 -23.41 2.44
CA SER A 176 4.41 -23.02 1.04
C SER A 176 5.87 -22.83 0.61
N ARG A 177 6.79 -22.62 1.55
CA ARG A 177 8.26 -22.52 1.36
C ARG A 177 8.65 -21.64 0.15
N PRO A 178 8.51 -20.30 0.25
CA PRO A 178 8.82 -19.38 -0.85
C PRO A 178 10.27 -19.54 -1.32
N LYS A 179 10.44 -19.89 -2.60
CA LYS A 179 11.75 -20.27 -3.18
C LYS A 179 12.63 -19.09 -3.61
N SER A 180 12.06 -17.88 -3.68
CA SER A 180 12.76 -16.67 -4.12
C SER A 180 12.34 -15.47 -3.30
N PHE A 181 13.28 -14.54 -3.10
CA PHE A 181 12.98 -13.22 -2.55
C PHE A 181 12.10 -12.43 -3.53
N ASN A 182 11.15 -11.69 -2.99
CA ASN A 182 10.34 -10.73 -3.73
C ASN A 182 10.08 -9.50 -2.85
N ILE A 183 9.84 -8.34 -3.45
CA ILE A 183 9.66 -7.09 -2.72
C ILE A 183 8.45 -7.13 -1.74
N GLY A 184 7.47 -8.00 -2.00
CA GLY A 184 6.34 -8.22 -1.09
C GLY A 184 6.73 -8.74 0.29
N MET A 185 7.92 -9.36 0.45
CA MET A 185 8.44 -9.82 1.75
C MET A 185 8.60 -8.70 2.79
N TRP A 186 8.68 -7.43 2.38
CA TRP A 186 8.60 -6.30 3.31
C TRP A 186 7.34 -6.31 4.18
N SER A 187 6.25 -6.93 3.71
CA SER A 187 5.01 -7.16 4.46
C SER A 187 5.16 -8.02 5.71
N PHE A 188 6.30 -8.67 5.96
CA PHE A 188 6.57 -9.34 7.23
C PHE A 188 6.88 -8.35 8.37
N THR A 189 7.48 -7.20 8.06
CA THR A 189 8.08 -6.30 9.07
C THR A 189 7.05 -5.44 9.80
N PHE A 190 6.39 -4.51 9.09
CA PHE A 190 5.46 -3.55 9.68
C PHE A 190 4.26 -4.20 10.42
N PRO A 191 3.60 -5.25 9.89
CA PRO A 191 2.47 -5.87 10.60
C PRO A 191 2.88 -6.60 11.88
N TRP A 192 4.03 -7.29 11.87
CA TRP A 192 4.53 -7.99 13.06
C TRP A 192 5.08 -7.01 14.10
N GLY A 193 5.75 -5.92 13.68
CA GLY A 193 6.12 -4.81 14.58
C GLY A 193 4.91 -4.13 15.21
N SER A 194 3.83 -3.94 14.44
CA SER A 194 2.55 -3.41 14.93
C SER A 194 1.92 -4.30 16.01
N TYR A 195 1.95 -5.61 15.81
CA TYR A 195 1.52 -6.60 16.80
C TYR A 195 2.38 -6.56 18.07
N ALA A 196 3.71 -6.49 17.93
CA ALA A 196 4.64 -6.41 19.06
C ALA A 196 4.44 -5.13 19.91
N ASN A 197 4.16 -3.98 19.26
CA ASN A 197 3.91 -2.72 19.96
C ASN A 197 2.70 -2.81 20.91
N ALA A 198 1.61 -3.46 20.52
CA ALA A 198 0.43 -3.62 21.37
C ALA A 198 0.70 -4.46 22.64
N TRP A 199 1.54 -5.50 22.54
CA TRP A 199 1.99 -6.27 23.72
C TRP A 199 2.84 -5.43 24.69
N SER A 200 3.61 -4.45 24.22
CA SER A 200 4.52 -3.67 25.06
C SER A 200 3.81 -2.78 26.10
N LEU A 201 2.56 -2.40 25.82
CA LEU A 201 1.72 -1.59 26.70
C LEU A 201 1.17 -2.39 27.90
N LEU A 202 1.16 -3.72 27.83
CA LEU A 202 0.66 -4.56 28.91
C LEU A 202 1.73 -4.65 30.03
N GLY A 203 1.31 -4.38 31.27
CA GLY A 203 2.23 -4.04 32.36
C GLY A 203 3.13 -5.16 32.89
N ASN A 204 2.91 -6.41 32.51
CA ASN A 204 3.66 -7.56 33.02
C ASN A 204 5.04 -7.70 32.34
N SER A 205 6.06 -8.08 33.13
CA SER A 205 7.44 -8.26 32.64
C SER A 205 7.56 -9.33 31.55
N GLY A 206 6.80 -10.43 31.64
CA GLY A 206 6.74 -11.46 30.60
C GLY A 206 6.11 -10.98 29.30
N MET A 207 5.05 -10.16 29.38
CA MET A 207 4.41 -9.55 28.19
C MET A 207 5.34 -8.55 27.49
N ARG A 208 6.11 -7.77 28.27
CA ARG A 208 7.15 -6.88 27.74
C ARG A 208 8.34 -7.65 27.15
N GLY A 209 8.75 -8.76 27.78
CA GLY A 209 9.76 -9.66 27.24
C GLY A 209 9.34 -10.30 25.92
N TRP A 210 8.07 -10.73 25.82
CA TRP A 210 7.47 -11.21 24.58
C TRP A 210 7.43 -10.13 23.49
N ALA A 211 7.01 -8.91 23.81
CA ALA A 211 7.07 -7.78 22.89
C ALA A 211 8.49 -7.52 22.37
N ALA A 212 9.49 -7.47 23.26
CA ALA A 212 10.89 -7.27 22.91
C ALA A 212 11.43 -8.40 22.00
N ALA A 213 11.13 -9.66 22.30
CA ALA A 213 11.51 -10.79 21.46
C ALA A 213 10.92 -10.70 20.04
N ASN A 214 9.65 -10.28 19.92
CA ASN A 214 9.01 -10.07 18.62
C ASN A 214 9.65 -8.88 17.86
N ILE A 215 10.03 -7.79 18.54
CA ILE A 215 10.77 -6.67 17.92
C ILE A 215 12.15 -7.11 17.41
N VAL A 216 12.89 -7.94 18.17
CA VAL A 216 14.19 -8.50 17.70
C VAL A 216 14.00 -9.34 16.44
N ILE A 217 12.98 -10.20 16.38
CA ILE A 217 12.63 -10.97 15.17
C ILE A 217 12.34 -10.02 13.99
N VAL A 218 11.54 -8.97 14.21
CA VAL A 218 11.22 -7.97 13.18
C VAL A 218 12.46 -7.23 12.67
N ILE A 219 13.40 -6.88 13.54
CA ILE A 219 14.68 -6.24 13.16
C ILE A 219 15.53 -7.19 12.31
N LEU A 220 15.62 -8.47 12.67
CA LEU A 220 16.35 -9.47 11.88
C LEU A 220 15.73 -9.68 10.48
N ILE A 221 14.39 -9.74 10.41
CA ILE A 221 13.66 -9.81 9.14
C ILE A 221 13.87 -8.52 8.32
N TRP A 222 13.85 -7.35 8.95
CA TRP A 222 14.11 -6.06 8.31
C TRP A 222 15.52 -6.00 7.71
N LEU A 223 16.54 -6.42 8.46
CA LEU A 223 17.93 -6.48 7.99
C LEU A 223 18.09 -7.43 6.79
N PHE A 224 17.44 -8.60 6.84
CA PHE A 224 17.39 -9.53 5.71
C PHE A 224 16.71 -8.90 4.48
N CYS A 225 15.54 -8.27 4.65
CA CYS A 225 14.83 -7.60 3.57
C CYS A 225 15.62 -6.44 2.98
N ALA A 226 16.29 -5.63 3.80
CA ALA A 226 17.15 -4.54 3.36
C ALA A 226 18.37 -5.05 2.58
N GLY A 227 19.08 -6.05 3.09
CA GLY A 227 20.21 -6.68 2.40
C GLY A 227 19.83 -7.29 1.05
N MET A 228 18.75 -8.07 1.02
CA MET A 228 18.26 -8.70 -0.22
C MET A 228 17.73 -7.68 -1.24
N THR A 229 17.07 -6.60 -0.77
CA THR A 229 16.62 -5.51 -1.65
C THR A 229 17.81 -4.78 -2.25
N SER A 230 18.85 -4.47 -1.46
CA SER A 230 20.06 -3.81 -1.94
C SER A 230 20.84 -4.67 -2.95
N TRP A 231 21.01 -5.96 -2.65
CA TRP A 231 21.76 -6.88 -3.51
C TRP A 231 21.03 -7.17 -4.84
N LEU A 232 19.74 -7.52 -4.79
CA LEU A 232 18.98 -7.86 -6.01
C LEU A 232 18.50 -6.63 -6.78
N GLY A 233 18.23 -5.53 -6.08
CA GLY A 233 17.81 -4.25 -6.67
C GLY A 233 18.97 -3.47 -7.24
N PHE A 234 19.86 -2.95 -6.40
CA PHE A 234 20.92 -2.04 -6.84
C PHE A 234 22.11 -2.77 -7.49
N TRP A 235 22.50 -3.95 -6.99
CA TRP A 235 23.70 -4.62 -7.50
C TRP A 235 23.45 -5.54 -8.70
N LYS A 236 22.33 -6.26 -8.73
CA LYS A 236 21.95 -7.13 -9.87
C LYS A 236 20.96 -6.51 -10.86
N GLY A 237 20.31 -5.40 -10.53
CA GLY A 237 19.26 -4.80 -11.37
C GLY A 237 18.02 -5.68 -11.59
N SER A 238 17.91 -6.83 -10.90
CA SER A 238 16.95 -7.89 -11.22
C SER A 238 15.66 -7.86 -10.39
N LEU A 239 15.51 -6.89 -9.49
CA LEU A 239 14.34 -6.74 -8.61
C LEU A 239 13.32 -5.73 -9.15
N PHE A 240 13.75 -4.76 -9.96
CA PHE A 240 12.93 -3.68 -10.49
C PHE A 240 12.62 -3.93 -11.98
N SER A 241 11.46 -4.52 -12.26
CA SER A 241 10.86 -4.49 -13.60
C SER A 241 10.45 -3.07 -13.94
N ALA A 242 10.57 -2.68 -15.21
CA ALA A 242 10.21 -1.36 -15.72
C ALA A 242 9.15 -1.51 -16.83
N PRO A 243 7.86 -1.67 -16.49
CA PRO A 243 6.86 -2.17 -17.44
C PRO A 243 6.74 -1.36 -18.73
N GLY A 244 6.80 -0.03 -18.66
CA GLY A 244 6.75 0.83 -19.85
C GLY A 244 7.96 0.67 -20.79
N LEU A 245 9.14 0.36 -20.27
CA LEU A 245 10.31 0.00 -21.10
C LEU A 245 10.18 -1.41 -21.67
N GLU A 246 9.72 -2.37 -20.88
CA GLU A 246 9.52 -3.76 -21.34
C GLU A 246 8.45 -3.84 -22.44
N GLU A 247 7.33 -3.14 -22.29
CA GLU A 247 6.30 -3.02 -23.33
C GLU A 247 6.82 -2.27 -24.56
N GLY A 248 7.54 -1.15 -24.39
CA GLY A 248 8.16 -0.41 -25.48
C GLY A 248 9.11 -1.28 -26.31
N VAL A 249 10.05 -1.97 -25.66
CA VAL A 249 11.01 -2.89 -26.31
C VAL A 249 10.30 -4.10 -26.93
N ARG A 250 9.24 -4.63 -26.31
CA ARG A 250 8.43 -5.73 -26.87
C ARG A 250 7.67 -5.30 -28.12
N MET A 251 7.08 -4.12 -28.12
CA MET A 251 6.41 -3.51 -29.28
C MET A 251 7.41 -3.22 -30.40
N GLU A 252 8.59 -2.68 -30.08
CA GLU A 252 9.64 -2.42 -31.07
C GLU A 252 10.18 -3.72 -31.70
N ARG A 253 10.41 -4.77 -30.89
CA ARG A 253 10.79 -6.10 -31.38
C ARG A 253 9.73 -6.71 -32.30
N GLN A 254 8.43 -6.55 -31.99
CA GLN A 254 7.35 -6.96 -32.90
C GLN A 254 7.34 -6.13 -34.19
N ARG A 255 7.56 -4.81 -34.10
CA ARG A 255 7.61 -3.91 -35.26
C ARG A 255 8.80 -4.23 -36.19
N LYS A 256 9.96 -4.58 -35.63
CA LYS A 256 11.14 -5.08 -36.37
C LYS A 256 10.86 -6.44 -37.02
N LYS A 257 10.26 -7.41 -36.30
CA LYS A 257 9.86 -8.71 -36.89
C LYS A 257 8.87 -8.56 -38.05
N LYS A 258 7.85 -7.69 -37.92
CA LYS A 258 6.91 -7.39 -39.01
C LYS A 258 7.63 -6.80 -40.23
N LYS A 259 8.54 -5.84 -40.04
CA LYS A 259 9.34 -5.28 -41.15
C LYS A 259 10.21 -6.33 -41.85
N GLY A 260 10.87 -7.22 -41.10
CA GLY A 260 11.69 -8.30 -41.66
C GLY A 260 10.87 -9.25 -42.53
N ALA A 261 9.75 -9.76 -42.01
CA ALA A 261 8.85 -10.64 -42.77
C ALA A 261 8.25 -9.95 -44.00
N GLN A 262 7.93 -8.65 -43.92
CA GLN A 262 7.48 -7.86 -45.09
C GLN A 262 8.58 -7.74 -46.16
N GLY A 263 9.85 -7.62 -45.73
CA GLY A 263 11.02 -7.61 -46.60
C GLY A 263 11.19 -8.95 -47.34
N GLU A 264 11.28 -10.07 -46.61
CA GLU A 264 11.42 -11.41 -47.19
C GLU A 264 10.28 -11.75 -48.16
N VAL A 265 9.04 -11.30 -47.89
CA VAL A 265 7.89 -11.51 -48.78
C VAL A 265 8.00 -10.66 -50.05
N ASN A 266 8.47 -9.40 -49.96
CA ASN A 266 8.69 -8.57 -51.14
C ASN A 266 9.89 -9.06 -51.96
N GLU A 267 10.96 -9.52 -51.33
CA GLU A 267 12.15 -10.06 -51.99
C GLU A 267 11.87 -11.40 -52.70
N LYS A 268 11.04 -12.26 -52.09
CA LYS A 268 10.52 -13.48 -52.74
C LYS A 268 9.55 -13.20 -53.89
N LYS A 269 8.78 -12.10 -53.82
CA LYS A 269 8.02 -11.62 -54.99
C LYS A 269 8.94 -11.11 -56.10
N HIS A 270 9.92 -10.28 -55.78
CA HIS A 270 10.84 -9.72 -56.78
C HIS A 270 11.65 -10.81 -57.50
N ASN A 271 12.07 -11.87 -56.80
CA ASN A 271 12.68 -13.05 -57.43
C ASN A 271 11.70 -13.96 -58.19
N ALA A 272 10.39 -13.88 -57.93
CA ALA A 272 9.37 -14.63 -58.66
C ALA A 272 8.85 -13.88 -59.91
N ASP A 273 8.83 -12.55 -59.87
CA ASP A 273 8.31 -11.69 -60.95
C ASP A 273 9.31 -11.49 -62.13
N GLY A 274 10.51 -12.09 -62.06
CA GLY A 274 11.21 -12.64 -63.23
C GLY A 274 11.99 -11.69 -64.15
N THR A 275 12.17 -10.40 -63.80
CA THR A 275 12.94 -9.45 -64.63
C THR A 275 14.45 -9.47 -64.34
N TYR A 276 15.22 -10.18 -65.18
CA TYR A 276 16.67 -10.07 -65.22
C TYR A 276 17.12 -8.72 -65.82
N THR A 277 17.54 -7.77 -64.98
CA THR A 277 18.36 -6.64 -65.43
C THR A 277 19.85 -6.99 -65.27
N MET A 278 20.51 -7.30 -66.39
CA MET A 278 21.97 -7.26 -66.45
C MET A 278 22.41 -5.80 -66.33
N ASP A 279 23.38 -5.51 -65.46
CA ASP A 279 24.19 -4.30 -65.55
C ASP A 279 25.67 -4.70 -65.75
N ALA A 280 26.43 -3.85 -66.41
CA ALA A 280 27.64 -4.24 -67.13
C ALA A 280 28.92 -3.60 -66.58
N SER A 281 30.06 -4.18 -66.98
CA SER A 281 31.37 -3.52 -67.05
C SER A 281 31.99 -3.00 -65.74
N ARG A 282 32.89 -3.80 -65.16
CA ARG A 282 34.01 -3.27 -64.34
C ARG A 282 34.97 -2.45 -65.22
N VAL A 283 35.00 -1.12 -65.09
CA VAL A 283 36.16 -0.26 -65.41
C VAL A 283 36.10 1.00 -64.55
N GLY A 284 37.25 1.50 -64.05
CA GLY A 284 37.44 2.92 -63.73
C GLY A 284 37.65 3.26 -62.26
N ASP A 285 38.89 3.64 -61.93
CA ASP A 285 39.25 4.36 -60.70
C ASP A 285 38.85 5.85 -60.79
N VAL A 286 38.73 6.54 -59.65
CA VAL A 286 39.32 7.88 -59.35
C VAL A 286 38.85 8.39 -57.97
N GLU A 287 39.70 9.22 -57.35
CA GLU A 287 39.63 9.77 -56.00
C GLU A 287 39.03 11.21 -55.96
N ASN A 288 38.76 11.74 -54.75
CA ASN A 288 38.28 13.12 -54.41
C ASN A 288 36.75 13.37 -54.58
N GLY A 289 36.13 14.28 -53.81
CA GLY A 289 36.61 15.04 -52.64
C GLY A 289 35.62 16.11 -52.11
N MET A 290 35.70 16.40 -50.80
CA MET A 290 35.23 17.56 -50.00
C MET A 290 33.95 18.40 -50.34
N ASN A 291 33.18 18.70 -49.26
CA ASN A 291 32.30 19.88 -49.04
C ASN A 291 31.00 20.01 -49.88
N GLY A 292 29.95 20.76 -49.48
CA GLY A 292 29.63 21.42 -48.20
C GLY A 292 28.64 22.60 -48.34
N HIS A 293 27.80 22.89 -47.31
CA HIS A 293 26.86 24.05 -47.19
C HIS A 293 25.69 24.13 -48.22
N ALA A 294 24.67 25.02 -48.13
CA ALA A 294 23.84 25.55 -47.00
C ALA A 294 22.65 26.40 -47.56
N ASN A 295 21.71 26.86 -46.69
CA ASN A 295 20.57 27.78 -46.95
C ASN A 295 19.42 27.25 -47.87
N GLY A 296 18.19 27.81 -47.84
CA GLY A 296 17.61 28.84 -46.94
C GLY A 296 16.12 29.20 -47.26
N ASN A 297 15.47 29.94 -46.34
CA ASN A 297 14.09 30.53 -46.33
C ASN A 297 13.43 30.91 -47.70
N ASP A 298 12.10 30.88 -47.88
CA ASP A 298 11.02 31.75 -47.31
C ASP A 298 9.60 31.11 -47.52
N ARG A 299 8.51 31.35 -46.76
CA ARG A 299 7.56 32.51 -46.66
C ARG A 299 6.92 32.91 -48.01
N GLN A 300 5.59 33.16 -48.19
CA GLN A 300 4.36 33.16 -47.34
C GLN A 300 3.13 32.91 -48.30
N VAL A 301 1.80 33.09 -48.09
CA VAL A 301 0.92 33.84 -47.15
C VAL A 301 -0.53 33.23 -47.09
N ASP A 302 -1.50 33.97 -46.52
CA ASP A 302 -2.99 33.87 -46.37
C ASP A 302 -3.85 33.38 -47.59
N ASP A 303 -5.18 33.11 -47.54
CA ASP A 303 -6.27 33.74 -46.75
C ASP A 303 -7.53 32.86 -46.40
N LYS A 304 -8.52 33.50 -45.72
CA LYS A 304 -9.84 33.08 -45.13
C LYS A 304 -10.81 32.35 -46.11
N ASP A 305 -12.00 31.82 -45.75
CA ASP A 305 -13.00 32.25 -44.74
C ASP A 305 -14.15 31.24 -44.44
N SER A 306 -15.08 31.64 -43.56
CA SER A 306 -16.51 31.26 -43.41
C SER A 306 -16.93 30.35 -42.23
N MET A 307 -18.15 30.61 -41.72
CA MET A 307 -18.73 30.06 -40.48
C MET A 307 -19.85 29.04 -40.72
N ARG A 308 -19.97 28.03 -39.83
CA ARG A 308 -21.23 27.48 -39.26
C ARG A 308 -20.88 26.42 -38.19
N ALA A 309 -21.11 26.61 -36.89
CA ALA A 309 -22.38 26.83 -36.17
C ALA A 309 -23.33 25.61 -36.13
N ARG A 310 -23.28 24.83 -35.03
CA ARG A 310 -24.46 24.27 -34.33
C ARG A 310 -24.12 23.80 -32.90
N ARG A 311 -25.12 23.86 -32.01
CA ARG A 311 -25.08 23.58 -30.56
C ARG A 311 -26.47 23.02 -30.15
N ASN A 312 -26.56 22.33 -29.02
CA ASN A 312 -27.77 21.83 -28.31
C ASN A 312 -28.38 20.49 -28.77
N GLY A 313 -29.07 19.81 -27.83
CA GLY A 313 -29.66 18.47 -27.94
C GLY A 313 -28.90 17.47 -27.04
N ASN A 314 -29.08 17.41 -25.70
CA ASN A 314 -30.32 17.32 -24.89
C ASN A 314 -31.22 16.13 -25.29
N ILE A 315 -31.18 15.06 -24.49
CA ILE A 315 -32.17 14.80 -23.44
C ILE A 315 -31.40 14.62 -22.12
#